data_AF-A0A221SV76-F1
#
_entry.id   AF-A0A221SV76-F1
#
_cell.length_a   1.000
_cell.length_b   1.000
_cell.length_c   1.000
_cell.angle_alpha   90.00
_cell.angle_beta   90.00
_cell.angle_gamma   90.00
#
_symmetry.space_group_name_H-M   'P 1'
#
loop_
_entity.id
_entity.type
_entity.pdbx_description
1 polymer ?
#
loop_
_entity_poly.entity_id
_entity_poly.type
_entity_poly.pdbx_seq_one_letter_code
_entity_poly.pdbx_strand_id
1 'polypeptide(L)'
;MTSTPTPPPTRERTLALISLRMALTGGALAAVAAIALAFGVQQDDPLHDLSKGLGTGMLTALPLFFAGRMLAMYRHMDEFARLQLTQAASLAFLITMIVSGGAMALQALLHFPTPAWAFYVLGMGSWLAASVLQTVRLGGRERP
;
A
#
# COMPACT_ATOMS: atom_id res chain seq x y z
N MET A 1 -0.57 26.44 -40.11
CA MET A 1 -0.09 25.72 -38.92
C MET A 1 -1.30 25.10 -38.24
N THR A 2 -1.58 23.83 -38.54
CA THR A 2 -2.67 23.06 -37.94
C THR A 2 -2.12 22.37 -36.69
N SER A 3 -2.45 22.88 -35.51
CA SER A 3 -2.20 22.17 -34.25
C SER A 3 -3.10 20.95 -34.21
N THR A 4 -2.55 19.76 -34.42
CA THR A 4 -3.25 18.50 -34.18
C THR A 4 -3.67 18.46 -32.71
N PRO A 5 -4.97 18.39 -32.40
CA PRO A 5 -5.41 18.28 -31.01
C PRO A 5 -4.91 16.96 -30.44
N THR A 6 -4.13 17.04 -29.37
CA THR A 6 -3.66 15.87 -28.63
C THR A 6 -4.88 15.11 -28.11
N PRO A 7 -5.08 13.83 -28.49
CA PRO A 7 -6.22 13.07 -27.99
C PRO A 7 -6.15 13.02 -26.46
N PRO A 8 -7.29 13.21 -25.76
CA PRO A 8 -7.30 13.16 -24.30
C PRO A 8 -6.73 11.82 -23.83
N PRO A 9 -5.94 11.79 -22.75
CA PRO A 9 -5.42 10.54 -22.21
C PRO A 9 -6.61 9.62 -21.90
N THR A 10 -6.55 8.38 -22.40
CA THR A 10 -7.57 7.37 -22.09
C THR A 10 -7.70 7.22 -20.57
N ARG A 11 -8.93 7.05 -20.06
CA ARG A 11 -9.22 6.95 -18.62
C ARG A 11 -8.32 5.92 -17.92
N GLU A 12 -8.04 4.80 -18.57
CA GLU A 12 -7.12 3.76 -18.12
C GLU A 12 -5.70 4.27 -17.88
N ARG A 13 -5.17 5.08 -18.79
CA ARG A 13 -3.85 5.72 -18.64
C ARG A 13 -3.84 6.67 -17.46
N THR A 14 -4.95 7.37 -17.21
CA THR A 14 -5.10 8.24 -16.04
C THR A 14 -5.12 7.44 -14.74
N LEU A 15 -5.86 6.34 -14.68
CA LEU A 15 -5.89 5.43 -13.53
C LEU A 15 -4.52 4.79 -13.27
N ALA A 16 -3.81 4.35 -14.31
CA ALA A 16 -2.46 3.81 -14.21
C ALA A 16 -1.44 4.85 -13.71
N LEU A 17 -1.55 6.11 -14.14
CA LEU A 17 -0.70 7.19 -13.64
C LEU A 17 -1.02 7.55 -12.19
N ILE A 18 -2.30 7.52 -11.80
CA ILE A 18 -2.71 7.77 -10.41
C ILE A 18 -2.20 6.65 -9.50
N SER A 19 -2.33 5.39 -9.91
CA SER A 19 -1.86 4.24 -9.14
C SER A 19 -0.34 4.22 -9.02
N LEU A 20 0.39 4.48 -10.12
CA LEU A 20 1.85 4.58 -10.11
C LEU A 20 2.32 5.71 -9.20
N ARG A 21 1.71 6.90 -9.29
CA ARG A 21 2.04 8.04 -8.41
C ARG A 21 1.75 7.71 -6.95
N MET A 22 0.63 7.04 -6.66
CA MET A 22 0.29 6.61 -5.30
C MET A 22 1.33 5.63 -4.76
N ALA A 23 1.74 4.64 -5.55
CA ALA A 23 2.75 3.66 -5.17
C ALA A 23 4.12 4.32 -4.93
N LEU A 24 4.56 5.21 -5.83
CA LEU A 24 5.84 5.91 -5.70
C LEU A 24 5.86 6.88 -4.53
N THR A 25 4.83 7.71 -4.38
CA THR A 25 4.76 8.70 -3.28
C THR A 25 4.59 8.03 -1.93
N GLY A 26 3.69 7.05 -1.82
CA GLY A 26 3.49 6.29 -0.60
C GLY A 26 4.71 5.44 -0.23
N GLY A 27 5.35 4.80 -1.22
CA GLY A 27 6.58 4.03 -1.02
C GLY A 27 7.76 4.91 -0.59
N ALA A 28 7.94 6.07 -1.22
CA ALA A 28 8.96 7.04 -0.83
C ALA A 28 8.71 7.59 0.58
N LEU A 29 7.47 7.95 0.92
CA LEU A 29 7.09 8.38 2.28
C LEU A 29 7.40 7.29 3.31
N ALA A 30 7.07 6.03 3.00
CA ALA A 30 7.33 4.90 3.88
C ALA A 30 8.83 4.67 4.07
N ALA A 31 9.62 4.77 3.00
CA ALA A 31 11.07 4.65 3.06
C ALA A 31 11.70 5.77 3.92
N VAL A 32 11.30 7.03 3.70
CA VAL A 32 11.78 8.17 4.50
C VAL A 32 11.42 7.99 5.97
N ALA A 33 10.18 7.59 6.26
CA ALA A 33 9.72 7.37 7.62
C ALA A 33 10.46 6.21 8.32
N ALA A 34 10.71 5.11 7.58
CA ALA A 34 11.49 3.98 8.07
C ALA A 34 12.95 4.37 8.35
N ILE A 35 13.56 5.16 7.47
CA ILE A 35 14.92 5.69 7.66
C ILE A 35 14.97 6.61 8.89
N ALA A 36 14.03 7.55 9.02
CA ALA A 36 13.96 8.44 10.17
C ALA A 36 13.81 7.67 11.49
N LEU A 37 12.98 6.62 11.50
CA LEU A 37 12.79 5.76 12.67
C LEU A 37 14.03 4.91 12.96
N ALA A 38 14.70 4.38 11.93
CA ALA A 38 15.93 3.60 12.09
C ALA A 38 17.09 4.43 12.65
N PHE A 39 17.22 5.70 12.26
CA PHE A 39 18.18 6.63 12.86
C PHE A 39 17.79 6.95 14.31
N GLY A 40 16.53 7.30 14.56
CA GLY A 40 16.06 7.70 15.90
C GLY A 40 16.08 6.62 16.99
N VAL A 41 16.27 5.35 16.62
CA VAL A 41 16.37 4.23 17.59
C VAL A 41 17.80 3.99 18.07
N GLN A 42 18.82 4.55 17.41
CA GLN A 42 20.22 4.19 17.69
C GLN A 42 20.85 4.95 18.88
N GLN A 43 20.28 6.08 19.32
CA GLN A 43 20.87 6.91 20.39
C GLN A 43 19.79 7.64 21.23
N ASP A 44 20.01 7.72 22.54
CA ASP A 44 19.17 8.48 23.49
C ASP A 44 19.59 9.96 23.56
N ASP A 45 19.50 10.66 22.43
CA ASP A 45 19.76 12.11 22.33
C ASP A 45 18.44 12.81 21.93
N PRO A 46 18.11 14.00 22.49
CA PRO A 46 16.90 14.76 22.13
C PRO A 46 16.68 14.97 20.61
N LEU A 47 17.74 15.05 19.79
CA LEU A 47 17.58 15.11 18.33
C LEU A 47 17.10 13.77 17.73
N HIS A 48 17.53 12.65 18.32
CA HIS A 48 17.13 11.31 17.89
C HIS A 48 15.68 11.01 18.29
N ASP A 49 15.24 11.46 19.46
CA ASP A 49 13.83 11.37 19.88
C ASP A 49 12.89 12.11 18.93
N LEU A 50 13.28 13.29 18.44
CA LEU A 50 12.52 14.02 17.42
C LEU A 50 12.39 13.20 16.12
N SER A 51 13.50 12.60 15.65
CA SER A 51 13.50 11.79 14.42
C SER A 51 12.66 10.52 14.55
N LYS A 52 12.68 9.87 15.71
CA LYS A 52 11.83 8.73 16.06
C LYS A 52 10.36 9.11 16.10
N GLY A 53 10.03 10.25 16.71
CA GLY A 53 8.66 10.81 16.74
C GLY A 53 8.13 11.11 15.34
N LEU A 54 8.95 11.75 14.49
CA LEU A 54 8.62 12.03 13.09
C LEU A 54 8.41 10.75 12.28
N GLY A 55 9.33 9.79 12.36
CA GLY A 55 9.21 8.51 11.66
C GLY A 55 7.94 7.76 12.07
N THR A 56 7.65 7.72 13.37
CA THR A 56 6.43 7.08 13.91
C THR A 56 5.16 7.81 13.46
N GLY A 57 5.15 9.14 13.52
CA GLY A 57 4.04 9.98 13.05
C GLY A 57 3.75 9.79 11.55
N MET A 58 4.80 9.74 10.72
CA MET A 58 4.66 9.50 9.29
C MET A 58 4.13 8.10 9.00
N LEU A 59 4.67 7.06 9.64
CA LEU A 59 4.20 5.68 9.45
C LEU A 59 2.75 5.49 9.90
N THR A 60 2.34 6.16 10.98
CA THR A 60 0.95 6.09 11.48
C THR A 60 -0.04 6.87 10.62
N ALA A 61 0.38 7.95 9.96
CA ALA A 61 -0.46 8.70 9.02
C ALA A 61 -0.56 8.04 7.63
N LEU A 62 0.37 7.13 7.30
CA LEU A 62 0.50 6.50 5.99
C LEU A 62 -0.74 5.70 5.54
N PRO A 63 -1.40 4.90 6.40
CA PRO A 63 -2.67 4.26 6.08
C PRO A 63 -3.77 5.26 5.71
N LEU A 64 -3.86 6.39 6.41
CA LEU A 64 -4.86 7.43 6.12
C LEU A 64 -4.58 8.10 4.77
N PHE A 65 -3.31 8.36 4.46
CA PHE A 65 -2.90 8.85 3.14
C PHE A 65 -3.33 7.88 2.03
N PHE A 66 -3.04 6.59 2.17
CA PHE A 66 -3.44 5.59 1.18
C PHE A 66 -4.96 5.47 1.07
N ALA A 67 -5.70 5.48 2.19
CA ALA A 67 -7.15 5.45 2.18
C ALA A 67 -7.75 6.63 1.41
N GLY A 68 -7.25 7.85 1.65
CA GLY A 68 -7.70 9.05 0.92
C GLY A 68 -7.41 8.98 -0.58
N ARG A 69 -6.22 8.51 -0.97
CA ARG A 69 -5.84 8.33 -2.38
C ARG A 69 -6.65 7.22 -3.06
N MET A 70 -6.89 6.13 -2.36
CA MET A 70 -7.72 5.01 -2.83
C MET A 70 -9.17 5.46 -3.06
N LEU A 71 -9.73 6.26 -2.15
CA LEU A 71 -11.08 6.81 -2.30
C LEU A 71 -11.19 7.76 -3.51
N ALA A 72 -10.18 8.60 -3.72
CA ALA A 72 -10.11 9.45 -4.91
C ALA A 72 -10.04 8.60 -6.19
N MET A 73 -9.23 7.53 -6.20
CA MET A 73 -9.12 6.61 -7.34
C MET A 73 -10.43 5.88 -7.62
N TYR A 74 -11.10 5.40 -6.57
CA TYR A 74 -12.38 4.68 -6.65
C TYR A 74 -13.47 5.47 -7.39
N ARG A 75 -13.51 6.80 -7.17
CA ARG A 75 -14.45 7.70 -7.85
C ARG A 75 -14.23 7.78 -9.37
N HIS A 76 -13.04 7.46 -9.85
CA HIS A 76 -12.68 7.47 -11.27
C HIS A 76 -12.69 6.08 -11.93
N MET A 77 -12.88 5.01 -11.15
CA MET A 77 -12.98 3.64 -11.64
C MET A 77 -14.39 3.34 -12.18
N ASP A 78 -14.44 2.53 -13.23
CA ASP A 78 -15.66 1.90 -13.72
C ASP A 78 -16.07 0.71 -12.84
N GLU A 79 -17.23 0.13 -13.13
CA GLU A 79 -17.78 -0.96 -12.33
C GLU A 79 -16.85 -2.19 -12.32
N PHE A 80 -16.25 -2.50 -13.47
CA PHE A 80 -15.35 -3.63 -13.60
C PHE A 80 -14.08 -3.45 -12.77
N ALA A 81 -13.42 -2.28 -12.82
CA ALA A 81 -12.23 -2.00 -12.02
C ALA A 81 -12.55 -1.94 -10.52
N ARG A 82 -13.75 -1.47 -10.13
CA ARG A 82 -14.21 -1.50 -8.73
C ARG A 82 -14.38 -2.92 -8.21
N LEU A 83 -14.97 -3.82 -9.00
CA LEU A 83 -15.13 -5.22 -8.65
C LEU A 83 -13.77 -5.92 -8.49
N GLN A 84 -12.82 -5.67 -9.39
CA GLN A 84 -11.45 -6.17 -9.25
C GLN A 84 -10.79 -5.68 -7.96
N LEU A 85 -10.81 -4.36 -7.73
CA LEU A 85 -10.24 -3.78 -6.52
C LEU A 85 -10.86 -4.39 -5.25
N THR A 86 -12.18 -4.58 -5.25
CA THR A 86 -12.91 -5.19 -4.12
C THR A 86 -12.45 -6.63 -3.90
N GLN A 87 -12.34 -7.44 -4.96
CA GLN A 87 -11.82 -8.81 -4.86
C GLN A 87 -10.38 -8.84 -4.33
N ALA A 88 -9.51 -7.95 -4.81
CA ALA A 88 -8.12 -7.87 -4.35
C ALA A 88 -8.05 -7.49 -2.88
N ALA A 89 -8.84 -6.50 -2.47
CA ALA A 89 -8.94 -6.05 -1.09
C ALA A 89 -9.47 -7.16 -0.17
N SER A 90 -10.50 -7.91 -0.59
CA SER A 90 -11.04 -9.03 0.18
C SER A 90 -10.03 -10.15 0.39
N LEU A 91 -9.26 -10.50 -0.65
CA LEU A 91 -8.18 -11.51 -0.53
C LEU A 91 -7.06 -11.04 0.40
N ALA A 92 -6.60 -9.80 0.22
CA ALA A 92 -5.57 -9.21 1.06
C ALA A 92 -6.01 -9.13 2.53
N PHE A 93 -7.26 -8.73 2.77
CA PHE A 93 -7.87 -8.69 4.09
C PHE A 93 -7.91 -10.09 4.71
N LEU A 94 -8.37 -11.10 3.98
CA LEU A 94 -8.43 -12.48 4.47
C LEU A 94 -7.04 -13.00 4.87
N ILE A 95 -6.03 -12.81 4.01
CA ILE A 95 -4.64 -13.22 4.28
C ILE A 95 -4.12 -12.49 5.53
N THR A 96 -4.31 -11.18 5.59
CA THR A 96 -3.85 -10.36 6.73
C THR A 96 -4.53 -10.79 8.02
N MET A 97 -5.83 -11.08 8.00
CA MET A 97 -6.59 -11.55 9.15
C MET A 97 -6.08 -12.90 9.65
N ILE A 98 -5.90 -13.88 8.75
CA ILE A 98 -5.42 -15.22 9.12
C ILE A 98 -4.03 -15.14 9.75
N VAL A 99 -3.10 -14.41 9.12
CA VAL A 99 -1.73 -14.30 9.63
C VAL A 99 -1.68 -13.50 10.92
N SER A 100 -2.44 -12.41 11.02
CA SER A 100 -2.46 -11.60 12.24
C SER A 100 -3.08 -12.36 13.42
N GLY A 101 -4.20 -13.05 13.19
CA GLY A 101 -4.81 -13.91 14.21
C GLY A 101 -3.91 -15.08 14.60
N GLY A 102 -3.24 -15.71 13.63
CA GLY A 102 -2.26 -16.76 13.86
C GLY A 102 -1.05 -16.27 14.67
N ALA A 103 -0.51 -15.10 14.35
CA ALA A 103 0.59 -14.50 15.09
C ALA A 103 0.21 -14.16 16.53
N MET A 104 -1.00 -13.63 16.76
CA MET A 104 -1.51 -13.38 18.12
C MET A 104 -1.67 -14.69 18.91
N ALA A 105 -2.19 -15.75 18.27
CA ALA A 105 -2.31 -17.06 18.91
C ALA A 105 -0.93 -17.68 19.22
N LEU A 106 0.04 -17.57 18.31
CA LEU A 106 1.42 -18.01 18.55
C LEU A 106 2.09 -17.18 19.65
N GLN A 107 1.85 -15.87 19.70
CA GLN A 107 2.40 -15.00 20.74
C GLN A 107 1.92 -15.43 22.13
N ALA A 108 0.66 -15.86 22.27
CA ALA A 108 0.12 -16.41 23.51
C ALA A 108 0.79 -17.74 23.92
N LEU A 109 1.26 -18.54 22.96
CA LEU A 109 1.87 -19.85 23.22
C LEU A 109 3.39 -19.78 23.43
N LEU A 110 4.09 -18.99 22.61
CA LEU A 110 5.55 -18.95 22.50
C LEU A 110 6.17 -17.69 23.12
N HIS A 111 5.36 -16.76 23.64
CA HIS A 111 5.80 -15.46 24.18
C HIS A 111 6.66 -14.63 23.20
N PHE A 112 6.51 -14.87 21.90
CA PHE A 112 7.27 -14.18 20.87
C PHE A 112 6.57 -12.87 20.48
N PRO A 113 7.13 -11.68 20.82
CA PRO A 113 6.50 -10.42 20.46
C PRO A 113 6.67 -10.17 18.96
N THR A 114 5.57 -10.25 18.22
CA THR A 114 5.60 -9.95 16.77
C THR A 114 5.66 -8.44 16.59
N PRO A 115 6.70 -7.89 15.94
CA PRO A 115 6.83 -6.45 15.82
C PRO A 115 5.76 -5.91 14.85
N ALA A 116 5.20 -4.74 15.17
CA ALA A 116 4.08 -4.16 14.43
C ALA A 116 4.35 -3.96 12.92
N TRP A 117 5.62 -3.72 12.55
CA TRP A 117 6.02 -3.56 11.15
C TRP A 117 5.79 -4.85 10.33
N ALA A 118 5.84 -6.03 10.95
CA ALA A 118 5.61 -7.30 10.26
C ALA A 118 4.17 -7.38 9.72
N PHE A 119 3.18 -6.94 10.51
CA PHE A 119 1.78 -6.87 10.07
C PHE A 119 1.60 -5.84 8.95
N TYR A 120 2.31 -4.72 9.00
CA TYR A 120 2.28 -3.71 7.95
C TYR A 120 2.82 -4.23 6.61
N VAL A 121 4.00 -4.86 6.64
CA VAL A 121 4.62 -5.46 5.45
C VAL A 121 3.74 -6.57 4.88
N LEU A 122 3.15 -7.39 5.74
CA LEU A 122 2.27 -8.47 5.32
C LEU A 122 0.97 -7.95 4.68
N GLY A 123 0.34 -6.94 5.28
CA GLY A 123 -0.87 -6.31 4.73
C GLY A 123 -0.61 -5.71 3.36
N MET A 124 0.44 -4.90 3.24
CA MET A 124 0.83 -4.27 1.96
C MET A 124 1.27 -5.30 0.92
N GLY A 125 2.05 -6.31 1.33
CA GLY A 125 2.55 -7.37 0.45
C GLY A 125 1.43 -8.26 -0.09
N SER A 126 0.48 -8.66 0.75
CA SER A 126 -0.67 -9.47 0.34
C SER A 126 -1.58 -8.71 -0.62
N TRP A 127 -1.80 -7.41 -0.39
CA TRP A 127 -2.54 -6.54 -1.30
C TRP A 127 -1.86 -6.37 -2.66
N LEU A 128 -0.54 -6.14 -2.66
CA LEU A 128 0.23 -6.04 -3.90
C LEU A 128 0.19 -7.35 -4.69
N ALA A 129 0.40 -8.49 -4.02
CA ALA A 129 0.36 -9.81 -4.63
C ALA A 129 -1.02 -10.14 -5.21
N ALA A 130 -2.10 -9.86 -4.48
CA ALA A 130 -3.47 -10.05 -4.95
C ALA A 130 -3.76 -9.20 -6.20
N SER A 131 -3.32 -7.94 -6.18
CA SER A 131 -3.49 -7.01 -7.31
C SER A 131 -2.73 -7.51 -8.55
N VAL A 132 -1.46 -7.87 -8.42
CA VAL A 132 -0.64 -8.40 -9.53
C VAL A 132 -1.23 -9.69 -10.08
N LEU A 133 -1.65 -10.62 -9.21
CA LEU A 133 -2.23 -11.89 -9.63
C LEU A 133 -3.49 -11.69 -10.47
N GLN A 134 -4.35 -10.74 -10.09
CA GLN A 134 -5.55 -10.40 -10.85
C GLN A 134 -5.21 -9.79 -12.20
N THR A 135 -4.26 -8.86 -12.25
CA THR A 135 -3.80 -8.26 -13.52
C THR A 135 -3.24 -9.32 -14.47
N VAL A 136 -2.43 -10.25 -13.97
CA VAL A 136 -1.85 -11.34 -14.79
C VAL A 136 -2.92 -12.32 -15.27
N ARG A 137 -3.87 -12.72 -14.42
CA ARG A 137 -4.97 -13.63 -14.79
C ARG A 137 -5.87 -13.03 -15.87
N LEU A 138 -6.06 -11.72 -15.87
CA LEU A 138 -6.87 -11.01 -16.86
C LEU A 138 -6.11 -10.82 -18.17
N GLY A 139 -4.84 -10.39 -18.12
CA GLY A 139 -4.01 -10.25 -19.33
C GLY A 139 -3.72 -11.57 -20.06
N GLY A 140 -3.78 -12.71 -19.36
CA GLY A 140 -3.67 -14.03 -19.96
C GLY A 140 -4.94 -14.54 -20.68
N ARG A 141 -6.11 -13.98 -20.37
CA ARG A 141 -7.39 -14.37 -21.01
C ARG A 141 -7.62 -13.69 -22.37
N GLU A 142 -6.89 -12.63 -22.67
CA GLU A 142 -7.00 -11.90 -23.95
C GLU A 142 -6.02 -12.40 -25.03
N ARG A 143 -5.24 -13.43 -24.75
CA ARG A 143 -4.41 -14.09 -25.77
C ARG A 143 -5.16 -15.33 -26.30
N PRO A 144 -5.64 -15.31 -27.56
CA PRO A 144 -6.28 -16.46 -28.19
C PRO A 144 -5.31 -17.62 -28.38
#